data_AF-A0A2E8HIX7-F1
#
_entry.id   AF-A0A2E8HIX7-F1
#
_cell.length_a   1.000
_cell.length_b   1.000
_cell.length_c   1.000
_cell.angle_alpha   90.00
_cell.angle_beta   90.00
_cell.angle_gamma   90.00
#
_symmetry.space_group_name_H-M   'P 1'
#
loop_
_entity.id
_entity.type
_entity.pdbx_description
1 polymer ?
#
loop_
_entity_poly.entity_id
_entity_poly.type
_entity_poly.pdbx_seq_one_letter_code
_entity_poly.pdbx_strand_id
1 'polypeptide(L)' 'MNFVEQGITRRHTFFCVDRERHTHSSAEVIEAVQKVITVFGKQVHGWVITTEEPVIDKTIPLGESLEADELLHDPE' A
#
# COMPACT_ATOMS: atom_id res chain seq x y z
N MET A 1 -2.75 25.39 11.56
CA MET A 1 -2.16 24.94 10.28
C MET A 1 -3.08 23.89 9.72
N ASN A 2 -3.62 24.07 8.50
CA ASN A 2 -4.58 23.14 7.93
C ASN A 2 -3.82 22.07 7.14
N PHE A 3 -3.72 20.87 7.70
CA PHE A 3 -3.29 19.69 6.94
C PHE A 3 -4.30 19.47 5.80
N VAL A 4 -3.81 19.35 4.58
CA VAL A 4 -4.65 18.88 3.47
C VAL A 4 -4.63 17.37 3.53
N GLU A 5 -5.48 16.82 4.41
CA GLU A 5 -5.78 15.40 4.43
C GLU A 5 -6.78 15.11 3.32
N GLN A 6 -6.38 14.27 2.37
CA GLN A 6 -7.28 13.84 1.30
C GLN A 6 -7.52 12.34 1.43
N GLY A 7 -8.79 11.97 1.62
CA GLY A 7 -9.21 10.58 1.50
C GLY A 7 -9.07 10.14 0.05
N ILE A 8 -8.26 9.12 -0.21
CA ILE A 8 -8.05 8.54 -1.53
C ILE A 8 -8.22 7.02 -1.48
N THR A 9 -8.61 6.43 -2.60
CA THR A 9 -8.56 4.97 -2.77
C THR A 9 -7.24 4.62 -3.40
N ARG A 10 -6.39 3.87 -2.69
CA ARG A 10 -5.12 3.40 -3.21
C ARG A 10 -5.32 2.02 -3.81
N ARG A 11 -4.88 1.87 -5.06
CA ARG A 11 -4.93 0.61 -5.79
C ARG A 11 -3.52 0.05 -5.96
N HIS A 12 -3.33 -1.22 -5.60
CA HIS A 12 -2.07 -1.94 -5.82
C HIS A 12 -2.31 -3.14 -6.72
N THR A 13 -1.39 -3.37 -7.65
CA THR A 13 -1.36 -4.60 -8.45
C THR A 13 -0.01 -5.27 -8.26
N PHE A 14 -0.01 -6.52 -7.83
CA PHE A 14 1.23 -7.27 -7.56
C PHE A 14 1.09 -8.75 -7.93
N PHE A 15 2.22 -9.43 -8.09
CA PHE A 15 2.26 -10.87 -8.31
C PHE A 15 2.55 -11.61 -7.00
N CYS A 16 1.81 -12.68 -6.72
CA CYS A 16 2.07 -13.57 -5.59
C CYS A 16 1.89 -15.04 -5.97
N VAL A 17 2.63 -15.93 -5.30
CA VAL A 17 2.47 -17.39 -5.45
C VAL A 17 1.43 -17.95 -4.49
N ASP A 18 1.31 -17.33 -3.31
CA ASP A 18 0.41 -17.72 -2.23
C ASP A 18 -0.64 -16.60 -2.01
N ARG A 19 -1.88 -16.86 -2.44
CA ARG A 19 -2.98 -15.88 -2.37
C ARG A 19 -3.48 -15.65 -0.95
N GLU A 20 -3.51 -16.70 -0.12
CA GLU A 20 -4.13 -16.67 1.21
C GLU A 20 -3.34 -15.82 2.20
N ARG A 21 -2.03 -15.67 1.96
CA ARG A 21 -1.19 -14.75 2.73
C ARG A 21 -1.59 -13.29 2.57
N HIS A 22 -2.13 -12.91 1.41
CA HIS A 22 -2.47 -11.52 1.10
C HIS A 22 -3.93 -11.15 1.37
N THR A 23 -4.79 -12.15 1.62
CA THR A 23 -6.19 -11.93 2.07
C THR A 23 -6.29 -11.52 3.55
N HIS A 24 -5.17 -11.49 4.29
CA HIS A 24 -5.12 -11.00 5.67
C HIS A 24 -4.89 -9.49 5.78
N SER A 25 -4.73 -8.79 4.65
CA SER A 25 -4.67 -7.34 4.62
C SER A 25 -6.07 -6.74 4.68
N SER A 26 -6.21 -5.54 5.24
CA SER A 26 -7.45 -4.76 5.22
C SER A 26 -7.87 -4.28 3.83
N ALA A 27 -7.09 -4.62 2.79
CA ALA A 27 -7.32 -4.24 1.42
C ALA A 27 -8.29 -5.22 0.74
N GLU A 28 -9.28 -4.68 0.05
CA GLU A 28 -10.25 -5.46 -0.71
C GLU A 28 -9.61 -5.97 -2.02
N VAL A 29 -9.73 -7.27 -2.30
CA VAL A 29 -9.25 -7.84 -3.56
C VAL A 29 -10.32 -7.63 -4.63
N ILE A 30 -10.06 -6.75 -5.60
CA ILE A 30 -10.99 -6.44 -6.69
C ILE A 30 -10.73 -7.28 -7.95
N GLU A 31 -9.53 -7.83 -8.10
CA GLU A 31 -9.18 -8.68 -9.24
C GLU A 31 -8.12 -9.72 -8.85
N ALA A 32 -8.25 -10.94 -9.35
CA ALA A 32 -7.22 -11.98 -9.19
C ALA A 32 -7.18 -12.88 -10.44
N VAL A 33 -6.04 -12.89 -11.14
CA VAL A 33 -5.86 -13.64 -12.39
C VAL A 33 -4.65 -14.55 -12.29
N GLN A 34 -4.80 -15.82 -12.67
CA GLN A 34 -3.67 -16.76 -12.73
C GLN A 34 -2.67 -16.33 -13.79
N LYS A 35 -1.37 -16.40 -13.46
CA LYS A 35 -0.30 -16.06 -14.38
C LYS A 35 0.93 -16.92 -14.15
N VAL A 36 1.62 -17.24 -15.24
CA VAL A 36 2.95 -17.84 -15.21
C VAL A 36 3.96 -16.78 -15.61
N ILE A 37 4.99 -16.59 -14.78
CA ILE A 37 6.07 -15.63 -15.04
C ILE A 37 7.41 -16.36 -15.06
N THR A 38 8.42 -15.75 -15.68
CA THR A 38 9.79 -16.27 -15.68
C THR A 38 10.64 -15.45 -14.72
N VAL A 39 11.24 -16.11 -13.72
CA VAL A 39 12.13 -15.52 -12.73
C VAL A 39 13.44 -16.31 -12.74
N PHE A 40 14.56 -15.65 -13.03
CA PHE A 40 15.88 -16.28 -13.16
C PHE A 40 15.88 -17.53 -14.09
N GLY A 41 15.15 -17.44 -15.21
CA GLY A 41 15.04 -18.54 -16.19
C GLY A 41 14.13 -19.70 -15.77
N LYS A 42 13.49 -19.64 -14.59
CA LYS A 42 12.52 -20.64 -14.12
C LYS A 42 11.10 -20.12 -14.27
N GLN A 43 10.17 -20.99 -14.67
CA GLN A 43 8.75 -20.66 -14.67
C GLN A 43 8.18 -20.75 -13.26
N VAL A 44 7.43 -19.73 -12.86
CA VAL A 44 6.75 -19.63 -11.57
C VAL A 44 5.27 -19.40 -11.84
N HIS A 45 4.44 -20.29 -11.31
CA HIS A 45 3.00 -20.17 -11.35
C HIS A 45 2.53 -19.35 -10.16
N GLY A 46 1.59 -18.44 -10.38
CA GLY A 46 1.00 -17.64 -9.32
C GLY A 46 -0.17 -16.82 -9.82
N TRP A 47 -0.38 -15.68 -9.20
CA TRP A 47 -1.51 -14.81 -9.40
C TRP A 47 -1.04 -13.38 -9.54
N VAL A 48 -1.65 -12.63 -10.45
CA VAL A 48 -1.64 -11.17 -10.41
C VAL A 48 -2.90 -10.75 -9.67
N ILE A 49 -2.73 -10.05 -8.56
CA ILE A 49 -3.81 -9.59 -7.70
C ILE A 49 -3.84 -8.07 -7.76
N THR A 50 -5.04 -7.52 -7.89
CA THR A 50 -5.30 -6.09 -7.68
C THR A 50 -6.14 -5.91 -6.43
N THR A 51 -5.65 -5.07 -5.52
CA THR A 51 -6.34 -4.70 -4.28
C THR A 51 -6.62 -3.20 -4.24
N GLU A 52 -7.67 -2.82 -3.53
CA GLU A 52 -7.99 -1.43 -3.20
C GLU A 52 -8.10 -1.25 -1.69
N GLU A 53 -7.59 -0.13 -1.19
CA GLU A 53 -7.69 0.26 0.21
C GLU A 53 -7.98 1.77 0.32
N PRO A 54 -8.92 2.19 1.17
CA PRO A 54 -9.07 3.60 1.50
C PRO A 54 -7.89 4.04 2.38
N VAL A 55 -7.20 5.09 1.97
CA VAL A 55 -6.09 5.67 2.74
C VAL A 55 -6.26 7.18 2.85
N ILE A 56 -5.68 7.74 3.92
CA ILE A 56 -5.56 9.18 4.08
C ILE A 56 -4.16 9.54 3.63
N ASP A 57 -4.05 10.29 2.53
CA ASP A 57 -2.77 10.83 2.12
C ASP A 57 -2.50 12.14 2.84
N LYS A 58 -1.29 12.27 3.37
CA LYS A 58 -0.83 13.46 4.09
C LYS A 58 0.44 13.96 3.44
N THR A 59 0.35 15.13 2.80
CA THR A 59 1.54 15.82 2.30
C THR A 59 2.21 16.57 3.45
N ILE A 60 3.44 16.21 3.77
CA ILE A 60 4.27 16.94 4.74
C ILE A 60 5.15 17.93 3.95
N PRO A 61 5.01 19.25 4.16
CA PRO A 61 5.86 20.24 3.51
C PRO A 61 7.33 20.07 3.90
N LEU A 62 8.24 20.34 2.97
CA LEU A 62 9.69 20.20 3.19
C LEU A 62 10.20 21.07 4.35
N GLY A 63 9.60 22.25 4.57
CA GLY A 63 9.94 23.13 5.70
C GLY A 63 9.71 22.46 7.05
N GLU A 64 8.59 21.75 7.22
CA GLU A 64 8.26 21.03 8.45
C GLU A 64 9.05 19.72 8.60
N SER A 65 9.52 19.10 7.51
CA SER A 65 10.40 17.92 7.59
C SER A 65 11.83 18.24 8.05
N LEU A 66 12.26 19.50 7.92
CA LEU A 66 13.59 19.94 8.33
C LEU A 66 13.61 20.50 9.77
N GLU A 67 12.45 20.89 10.30
CA GLU A 67 12.28 21.28 11.70
C GLU A 67 12.02 20.04 12.56
N ALA A 68 13.07 19.25 12.77
CA ALA A 68 13.08 18.16 13.74
C ALA A 68 13.25 18.71 15.18
N ASP A 69 12.21 19.35 15.71
CA ASP A 69 12.01 19.72 17.13
C ASP A 69 10.66 20.47 17.13
N GLU A 70 9.52 19.91 17.53
CA GLU A 70 9.19 19.45 18.86
C GLU A 70 8.12 18.35 18.71
N LEU A 71 8.46 17.10 19.07
CA LEU A 71 7.46 16.07 19.31
C LEU A 71 6.65 16.48 20.55
N LEU A 72 5.60 17.27 20.36
CA LEU A 72 4.51 17.40 21.31
C LEU A 72 3.89 16.01 21.48
N HIS A 73 4.36 15.29 22.49
CA HIS A 73 3.71 14.10 23.01
C HIS A 73 2.26 14.46 23.33
N ASP A 74 1.32 13.88 22.60
CA ASP A 74 -0.08 13.86 22.99
C ASP A 74 -0.17 13.06 24.31
N PRO A 75 -0.66 13.65 25.42
CA PRO A 75 -0.92 12.86 26.62
C PRO A 75 -2.18 12.03 26.37
N GLU A 76 -2.09 10.72 26.63
CA GLU A 76 -3.22 9.78 26.63
C GLU A 76 -4.44 10.29 27.45
#